data_AF-A0A7C5JEP3-F1
#
_entry.id   AF-A0A7C5JEP3-F1
#
_cell.length_a   1.000
_cell.length_b   1.000
_cell.length_c   1.000
_cell.angle_alpha   90.00
_cell.angle_beta   90.00
_cell.angle_gamma   90.00
#
_symmetry.space_group_name_H-M   'P 1'
#
loop_
_entity.id
_entity.type
_entity.pdbx_description
1 polymer ?
#
loop_
_entity_poly.entity_id
_entity_poly.type
_entity_poly.pdbx_seq_one_letter_code
_entity_poly.pdbx_strand_id
1 'polypeptide(L)' 'VHEQVSNIISGAFEMTVDGVTKVCKAGDIVILPSNVPHSGRALTDCYIIDVFQPVREDYKKL' A
#
# COMPACT_ATOMS: atom_id res chain seq x y z
N VAL A 1 10.21 10.44 1.74
CA VAL A 1 8.89 11.05 2.00
C VAL A 1 8.10 10.93 0.70
N HIS A 2 7.05 10.11 0.69
CA HIS A 2 6.27 9.80 -0.51
C HIS A 2 4.79 9.71 -0.13
N GLU A 3 3.93 10.22 -0.98
CA GLU A 3 2.56 9.75 -1.06
C GLU A 3 2.55 8.41 -1.81
N GLN A 4 1.69 7.48 -1.37
CA GLN A 4 1.53 6.18 -1.98
C GLN A 4 0.04 5.89 -2.22
N VAL A 5 -0.25 5.23 -3.34
CA VAL A 5 -1.56 4.63 -3.62
C VAL A 5 -1.37 3.15 -3.89
N SER A 6 -2.02 2.31 -3.08
CA SER A 6 -1.99 0.84 -3.23
C SER A 6 -3.30 0.35 -3.83
N ASN A 7 -3.21 -0.36 -4.95
CA ASN A 7 -4.35 -0.99 -5.61
C ASN A 7 -4.27 -2.50 -5.40
N ILE A 8 -5.27 -3.09 -4.76
CA ILE A 8 -5.32 -4.54 -4.55
C ILE A 8 -5.91 -5.19 -5.81
N ILE A 9 -5.08 -5.92 -6.56
CA ILE A 9 -5.53 -6.62 -7.77
C ILE A 9 -6.08 -8.01 -7.43
N SER A 10 -5.42 -8.72 -6.52
CA SER A 10 -5.90 -10.00 -5.99
C SER A 10 -5.41 -10.27 -4.57
N GLY A 11 -6.09 -11.18 -3.88
CA GLY A 11 -5.78 -11.57 -2.49
C GLY A 11 -6.54 -10.77 -1.42
N ALA A 12 -6.17 -11.01 -0.17
CA ALA A 12 -6.63 -10.28 1.00
C ALA A 12 -5.43 -9.70 1.76
N PHE A 13 -5.43 -8.39 1.96
CA PHE A 13 -4.32 -7.65 2.54
C PHE A 13 -4.81 -6.81 3.70
N GLU A 14 -4.23 -7.00 4.88
CA GLU A 14 -4.50 -6.16 6.03
C GLU A 14 -3.62 -4.92 5.97
N MET A 15 -4.23 -3.74 5.96
CA MET A 15 -3.53 -2.46 5.93
C MET A 15 -3.91 -1.64 7.15
N THR A 16 -2.91 -1.06 7.81
CA THR A 16 -3.10 -0.06 8.87
C THR A 16 -2.62 1.29 8.36
N VAL A 17 -3.47 2.32 8.43
CA VAL A 17 -3.13 3.70 8.06
C VAL A 17 -3.60 4.61 9.19
N ASP A 18 -2.68 5.40 9.76
CA ASP A 18 -2.96 6.30 10.88
C ASP A 18 -3.67 5.60 12.06
N GLY A 19 -3.22 4.39 12.39
CA GLY A 19 -3.81 3.57 13.46
C GLY A 19 -5.13 2.89 13.12
N VAL A 20 -5.71 3.11 11.94
CA VAL A 20 -6.94 2.45 11.49
C VAL A 20 -6.58 1.24 10.62
N THR A 21 -6.96 0.05 11.09
CA THR A 21 -6.73 -1.22 10.39
C THR A 21 -7.96 -1.68 9.61
N LYS A 22 -7.76 -2.11 8.37
CA LYS A 22 -8.79 -2.70 7.52
C LYS A 22 -8.24 -3.88 6.73
N VAL A 23 -9.11 -4.83 6.39
CA VAL A 23 -8.82 -5.88 5.42
C VAL A 23 -9.28 -5.41 4.04
N CYS A 24 -8.33 -5.20 3.15
CA CYS A 24 -8.53 -4.83 1.76
C CYS A 24 -8.57 -6.08 0.88
N LYS A 25 -9.40 -6.08 -0.15
CA LYS A 25 -9.62 -7.18 -1.10
C LYS A 25 -9.46 -6.66 -2.54
N ALA A 26 -9.47 -7.58 -3.50
CA ALA A 26 -9.43 -7.25 -4.93
C ALA A 26 -10.42 -6.13 -5.30
N GLY A 27 -9.91 -5.09 -5.95
CA GLY A 27 -10.66 -3.89 -6.33
C GLY A 27 -10.55 -2.73 -5.32
N ASP A 28 -10.08 -2.97 -4.10
CA ASP A 28 -9.90 -1.90 -3.12
C ASP A 28 -8.67 -1.04 -3.45
N ILE A 29 -8.79 0.25 -3.15
CA ILE A 29 -7.73 1.25 -3.27
C ILE A 29 -7.47 1.84 -1.90
N VAL A 30 -6.19 1.94 -1.53
CA VAL A 30 -5.75 2.59 -0.29
C VAL A 30 -4.90 3.79 -0.63
N ILE A 31 -5.28 4.95 -0.09
CA ILE A 31 -4.50 6.19 -0.18
C ILE A 31 -3.67 6.31 1.10
N LEU A 32 -2.36 6.47 0.93
CA LEU A 32 -1.36 6.53 2.00
C LEU A 32 -0.68 7.91 1.93
N PRO A 33 -1.17 8.91 2.68
CA PRO A 33 -0.63 10.26 2.62
C PRO A 33 0.82 10.32 3.09
N SER A 34 1.54 11.32 2.60
CA SER A 34 2.93 11.55 2.99
C SER A 34 3.09 11.76 4.50
N ASN A 35 4.10 11.11 5.08
CA ASN A 35 4.43 11.13 6.52
C ASN A 35 3.35 10.55 7.45
N VAL A 36 2.31 9.92 6.91
CA VAL A 36 1.33 9.18 7.73
C VAL A 36 1.86 7.76 7.97
N PRO A 37 2.02 7.33 9.23
CA PRO A 37 2.45 5.97 9.53
C PRO A 37 1.48 4.94 8.94
N HIS A 38 2.04 3.95 8.26
CA HIS A 38 1.27 2.86 7.68
C HIS A 38 2.06 1.56 7.69
N SER A 39 1.35 0.43 7.71
CA SER A 39 1.91 -0.91 7.62
C SER A 39 0.94 -1.85 6.93
N GLY A 40 1.48 -2.92 6.34
CA GLY A 40 0.70 -3.89 5.60
C GLY A 40 1.11 -5.33 5.90
N ARG A 41 0.14 -6.24 5.90
CA ARG A 41 0.32 -7.68 6.11
C ARG A 41 -0.52 -8.46 5.11
N ALA A 42 0.14 -9.30 4.32
CA ALA A 42 -0.54 -10.24 3.45
C ALA A 42 -1.23 -11.33 4.28
N LEU A 43 -2.54 -11.50 4.08
CA LEU A 43 -3.32 -12.59 4.69
C LEU A 43 -3.43 -13.80 3.75
N THR A 44 -3.26 -13.56 2.45
CA THR A 44 -3.15 -14.56 1.38
C THR A 44 -2.03 -14.16 0.42
N ASP A 45 -1.78 -14.97 -0.61
CA ASP A 45 -1.02 -14.49 -1.77
C ASP A 45 -1.76 -13.30 -2.39
N CYS A 46 -1.02 -12.21 -2.60
CA CYS A 46 -1.57 -10.94 -3.08
C CYS A 46 -0.83 -10.46 -4.32
N TYR A 47 -1.57 -9.83 -5.23
CA TYR A 47 -1.00 -9.01 -6.28
C TYR A 47 -1.47 -7.57 -6.07
N ILE A 48 -0.50 -6.67 -5.87
CA ILE A 48 -0.73 -5.28 -5.47
C ILE A 48 0.09 -4.37 -6.38
N ILE A 49 -0.52 -3.27 -6.83
CA ILE A 49 0.18 -2.21 -7.56
C ILE A 49 0.32 -1.01 -6.62
N ASP A 50 1.56 -0.68 -6.28
CA ASP A 50 1.90 0.52 -5.53
C ASP A 50 2.43 1.61 -6.45
N VAL A 51 1.83 2.79 -6.36
CA VAL A 51 2.25 3.99 -7.09
C VAL A 51 2.72 5.03 -6.07
N PHE A 52 3.86 5.66 -6.33
CA PHE A 52 4.50 6.59 -5.41
C PHE A 52 4.74 7.96 -6.06
N GLN A 53 4.58 9.04 -5.28
CA GLN A 53 4.97 10.40 -5.65
C GLN A 53 5.60 11.13 -4.45
N PRO A 54 6.81 11.71 -4.58
CA PRO A 54 7.75 11.60 -5.69
C PRO A 54 8.18 10.15 -5.93
N VAL A 55 8.84 9.90 -7.06
CA VAL A 55 9.37 8.58 -7.40
C VAL A 55 10.29 8.03 -6.30
N ARG A 56 10.23 6.71 -6.09
CA ARG A 56 11.14 5.95 -5.22
C ARG A 56 12.49 5.75 -5.91
N GLU A 57 13.37 6.74 -5.80
CA GLU A 57 14.72 6.70 -6.36
C GLU A 57 15.58 5.56 -5.81
N ASP A 58 15.26 5.06 -4.61
CA ASP A 58 15.87 3.88 -4.02
C ASP A 58 15.48 2.58 -4.75
N TYR A 59 14.25 2.49 -5.28
CA TYR A 59 13.82 1.33 -6.07
C TYR A 59 14.43 1.31 -7.47
N LYS A 60 14.78 2.46 -8.03
CA LYS A 60 15.47 2.53 -9.34
C LYS A 60 16.90 1.97 -9.31
N LYS A 61 17.49 1.84 -8.13
CA LYS A 61 18.88 1.36 -7.94
C LYS A 61 18.96 -0.12 -7.64
N LEU A 62 17.82 -0.80 -7.51
CA LEU A 62 17.72 -2.26 -7.37
C LEU A 62 17.90 -2.93 -8.73
#